data_AF-B1IIN0-F1
#
_entry.id   AF-B1IIN0-F1
#
_cell.length_a   1.000
_cell.length_b   1.000
_cell.length_c   1.000
_cell.angle_alpha   90.00
_cell.angle_beta   90.00
_cell.angle_gamma   90.00
#
_symmetry.space_group_name_H-M   'P 1'
#
loop_
_entity.id
_entity.type
_entity.pdbx_description
1 polymer ?
#
loop_
_entity_poly.entity_id
_entity_poly.type
_entity_poly.pdbx_seq_one_letter_code
_entity_poly.pdbx_strand_id
1 'polypeptide(L)'
;MYIPCCGRCTCPRGVAGSKGITVPRGATGPEELGTIYVYRDLTDELVVATNEAISYDKVGPMSSASLYSSTPPSTNITINETGLYRIYYTALTTSSNEITEVFINNVPVPASVAILKIM
;
A
#
# COMPACT_ATOMS: atom_id res chain seq x y z
N MET A 1 19.92 21.15 -39.68
CA MET A 1 20.51 21.73 -40.91
C MET A 1 22.01 21.80 -40.68
N TYR A 2 22.75 20.82 -41.20
CA TYR A 2 24.19 20.66 -40.95
C TYR A 2 24.95 21.40 -42.06
N ILE A 3 25.73 22.43 -41.72
CA ILE A 3 26.57 23.15 -42.68
C ILE A 3 27.94 22.45 -42.67
N PRO A 4 28.36 21.76 -43.75
CA PRO A 4 29.66 21.13 -43.79
C PRO A 4 30.74 22.20 -43.96
N CYS A 5 31.76 22.18 -43.10
CA CYS A 5 32.89 23.10 -43.16
C CYS A 5 33.78 22.74 -44.36
N CYS A 6 33.92 23.64 -45.34
CA CYS A 6 34.88 23.51 -46.44
C CYS A 6 36.30 23.78 -45.92
N GLY A 7 37.26 22.95 -46.34
CA GLY A 7 38.61 22.80 -45.77
C GLY A 7 39.60 23.95 -45.92
N ARG A 8 39.23 25.19 -45.56
CA ARG A 8 40.18 26.31 -45.40
C ARG A 8 39.76 27.45 -44.46
N CYS A 9 38.75 27.26 -43.61
CA CYS A 9 38.32 28.27 -42.63
C CYS A 9 38.53 27.77 -41.19
N THR A 10 39.25 28.55 -40.39
CA THR A 10 39.40 28.33 -38.94
C THR A 10 38.04 28.44 -38.26
N CYS A 11 37.53 27.35 -37.69
CA CYS A 11 36.35 27.38 -36.83
C CYS A 11 36.78 27.93 -35.45
N PRO A 12 36.09 28.93 -34.88
CA PRO A 12 36.43 29.44 -33.55
C PRO A 12 36.28 28.32 -32.51
N ARG A 13 37.35 28.12 -31.74
CA ARG A 13 37.45 27.12 -30.67
C ARG A 13 36.37 27.42 -29.62
N GLY A 14 35.32 26.61 -29.61
CA GLY A 14 34.27 26.67 -28.59
C GLY A 14 34.86 26.46 -27.20
N VAL A 15 34.53 27.39 -26.31
CA VAL A 15 34.86 27.40 -24.87
C VAL A 15 34.47 26.07 -24.21
N ALA A 16 35.34 25.54 -23.35
CA ALA A 16 35.06 24.37 -22.54
C ALA A 16 33.84 24.64 -21.64
N GLY A 17 32.70 24.02 -21.97
CA GLY A 17 31.47 24.08 -21.19
C GLY A 17 31.61 23.30 -19.88
N SER A 18 31.25 23.98 -18.79
CA SER A 18 31.15 23.59 -17.38
C SER A 18 30.95 22.09 -17.08
N LYS A 19 31.73 21.60 -16.09
CA LYS A 19 31.50 20.35 -15.34
C LYS A 19 30.01 20.13 -15.11
N GLY A 20 29.51 18.96 -15.53
CA GLY A 20 28.13 18.56 -15.34
C GLY A 20 27.70 18.68 -13.89
N ILE A 21 26.57 19.34 -13.68
CA ILE A 21 25.84 19.33 -12.41
C ILE A 21 25.42 17.87 -12.17
N THR A 22 26.00 17.22 -11.17
CA THR A 22 25.43 15.99 -10.62
C THR A 22 24.12 16.38 -9.95
N VAL A 23 23.00 16.16 -10.64
CA VAL A 23 21.68 16.29 -10.04
C VAL A 23 21.61 15.29 -8.87
N PRO A 24 21.20 15.69 -7.65
CA PRO A 24 20.91 14.73 -6.61
C PRO A 24 19.89 13.74 -7.17
N ARG A 25 20.23 12.46 -7.15
CA ARG A 25 19.28 11.38 -7.45
C ARG A 25 18.03 11.68 -6.62
N GLY A 26 16.93 12.00 -7.31
CA GLY A 26 15.67 12.32 -6.67
C GLY A 26 15.34 11.23 -5.66
N ALA A 27 14.76 11.64 -4.52
CA ALA A 27 14.31 10.73 -3.48
C ALA A 27 13.66 9.51 -4.14
N THR A 28 14.21 8.33 -3.87
CA THR A 28 13.55 7.06 -4.15
C THR A 28 12.11 7.23 -3.66
N GLY A 29 11.12 6.96 -4.51
CA GLY A 29 9.73 6.94 -4.07
C GLY A 29 9.58 6.10 -2.81
N PRO A 30 8.52 6.29 -2.01
CA PRO A 30 8.36 5.54 -0.77
C PRO A 30 8.64 4.07 -1.06
N GLU A 31 9.61 3.47 -0.35
CA GLU A 31 9.86 2.04 -0.43
C GLU A 31 8.50 1.36 -0.36
N GLU A 32 8.18 0.52 -1.35
CA GLU A 32 6.93 -0.24 -1.32
C GLU A 32 6.97 -1.13 -0.08
N LEU A 33 6.43 -0.61 1.02
CA LEU A 33 6.03 -1.40 2.16
C LEU A 33 5.15 -2.50 1.57
N GLY A 34 5.52 -3.76 1.80
CA GLY A 34 4.85 -4.88 1.16
C GLY A 34 3.34 -4.88 1.39
N THR A 35 2.63 -5.79 0.74
CA THR A 35 1.18 -5.95 0.90
C THR A 35 0.89 -7.34 1.43
N ILE A 36 -0.15 -7.45 2.25
CA ILE A 36 -0.79 -8.70 2.63
C ILE A 36 -2.28 -8.60 2.30
N TYR A 37 -2.83 -9.65 1.69
CA TYR A 37 -4.27 -9.83 1.55
C TYR A 37 -4.71 -10.92 2.52
N VAL A 38 -5.67 -10.61 3.39
CA VAL A 38 -6.27 -11.59 4.31
C VAL A 38 -7.79 -11.50 4.13
N TYR A 39 -8.43 -12.63 3.93
CA TYR A 39 -9.85 -12.68 3.59
C TYR A 39 -10.52 -13.94 4.15
N ARG A 40 -11.84 -13.94 4.14
CA ARG A 40 -12.68 -15.10 4.39
C ARG A 40 -13.46 -15.42 3.13
N ASP A 41 -13.48 -16.67 2.73
CA ASP A 41 -14.49 -17.13 1.76
C ASP A 41 -15.82 -17.34 2.48
N LEU A 42 -16.88 -16.75 1.96
CA LEU A 42 -18.22 -16.96 2.49
C LEU A 42 -18.90 -18.06 1.68
N THR A 43 -18.88 -19.29 2.20
CA THR A 43 -19.77 -20.37 1.72
C THR A 43 -21.15 -20.28 2.35
N ASP A 44 -21.24 -19.72 3.57
CA ASP A 44 -22.46 -19.52 4.36
C ASP A 44 -22.43 -18.15 5.07
N GLU A 45 -23.57 -17.70 5.63
CA GLU A 45 -23.65 -16.47 6.42
C GLU A 45 -22.87 -16.59 7.74
N LEU A 46 -22.08 -15.55 8.06
CA LEU A 46 -21.35 -15.47 9.33
C LEU A 46 -22.08 -14.55 10.32
N VAL A 47 -22.53 -15.11 11.44
CA VAL A 47 -23.08 -14.34 12.56
C VAL A 47 -21.96 -13.94 13.51
N VAL A 48 -21.75 -12.64 13.68
CA VAL A 48 -20.76 -12.06 14.61
C VAL A 48 -21.49 -11.17 15.61
N ALA A 49 -21.24 -11.37 16.91
CA ALA A 49 -21.84 -10.56 17.96
C ALA A 49 -21.16 -9.18 18.07
N THR A 50 -21.79 -8.24 18.76
CA THR A 50 -21.19 -6.93 19.05
C THR A 50 -19.88 -7.10 19.83
N ASN A 51 -18.84 -6.34 19.45
CA ASN A 51 -17.49 -6.41 20.00
C ASN A 51 -16.72 -7.72 19.75
N GLU A 52 -17.24 -8.61 18.90
CA GLU A 52 -16.49 -9.78 18.42
C GLU A 52 -15.74 -9.47 17.13
N ALA A 53 -14.55 -10.04 16.99
CA ALA A 53 -13.71 -9.84 15.82
C ALA A 53 -14.07 -10.81 14.69
N ILE A 54 -13.97 -10.32 13.45
CA ILE A 54 -14.16 -11.15 12.25
C ILE A 54 -12.91 -12.01 12.06
N SER A 55 -13.08 -13.33 12.05
CA SER A 55 -11.99 -14.27 11.75
C SER A 55 -11.84 -14.48 10.25
N TYR A 56 -10.62 -14.38 9.75
CA TYR A 56 -10.23 -14.71 8.39
C TYR A 56 -9.73 -16.15 8.29
N ASP A 57 -10.04 -16.84 7.19
CA ASP A 57 -9.66 -18.23 6.96
C ASP A 57 -8.59 -18.41 5.87
N LYS A 58 -8.25 -17.34 5.14
CA LYS A 58 -7.27 -17.36 4.06
C LYS A 58 -6.31 -16.18 4.08
N VAL A 59 -5.07 -16.48 3.69
CA VAL A 59 -4.06 -15.48 3.32
C VAL A 59 -3.88 -15.56 1.82
N GLY A 60 -4.10 -14.43 1.15
CA GLY A 60 -3.87 -14.25 -0.27
C GLY A 60 -2.41 -13.92 -0.58
N PRO A 61 -2.15 -13.23 -1.71
CA PRO A 61 -0.81 -12.79 -2.06
C PRO A 61 -0.17 -11.97 -0.93
N MET A 62 1.11 -12.20 -0.69
CA MET A 62 1.90 -11.44 0.26
C MET A 62 3.25 -11.12 -0.38
N SER A 63 3.64 -9.84 -0.39
CA SER A 63 4.92 -9.43 -0.99
C SER A 63 6.09 -9.38 -0.01
N SER A 64 5.82 -9.46 1.31
CA SER A 64 6.88 -9.53 2.33
C SER A 64 6.43 -10.24 3.61
N ALA A 65 6.92 -11.47 3.81
CA ALA A 65 6.67 -12.26 5.00
C ALA A 65 7.49 -11.84 6.23
N SER A 66 8.54 -11.02 6.04
CA SER A 66 9.25 -10.40 7.15
C SER A 66 8.44 -9.26 7.76
N LEU A 67 7.68 -8.52 6.94
CA LEU A 67 6.85 -7.40 7.37
C LEU A 67 5.50 -7.83 7.94
N TYR A 68 4.83 -8.78 7.29
CA TYR A 68 3.46 -9.16 7.63
C TYR A 68 3.35 -10.64 7.93
N SER A 69 2.47 -11.00 8.87
CA SER A 69 2.09 -12.39 9.09
C SER A 69 0.64 -12.53 9.55
N SER A 70 0.01 -13.63 9.16
CA SER A 70 -1.29 -14.07 9.65
C SER A 70 -1.37 -15.59 9.49
N THR A 71 -1.89 -16.29 10.49
CA THR A 71 -2.02 -17.74 10.49
C THR A 71 -3.49 -18.11 10.61
N PRO A 72 -4.19 -18.41 9.51
CA PRO A 72 -5.60 -18.74 9.56
C PRO A 72 -5.90 -20.04 10.34
N PRO A 73 -7.06 -20.14 11.00
CA PRO A 73 -8.04 -19.06 11.19
C PRO A 73 -7.52 -18.01 12.18
N SER A 74 -7.63 -16.73 11.83
CA SER A 74 -7.11 -15.62 12.65
C SER A 74 -8.05 -14.43 12.62
N THR A 75 -8.18 -13.73 13.74
CA THR A 75 -8.80 -12.40 13.81
C THR A 75 -7.79 -11.26 13.67
N ASN A 76 -6.49 -11.60 13.71
CA ASN A 76 -5.40 -10.65 13.77
C ASN A 76 -4.45 -10.76 12.56
N ILE A 77 -3.84 -9.63 12.22
CA ILE A 77 -2.75 -9.51 11.25
C ILE A 77 -1.59 -8.83 11.99
N THR A 78 -0.40 -9.41 11.94
CA THR A 78 0.79 -8.87 12.58
C THR A 78 1.58 -8.04 11.59
N ILE A 79 2.03 -6.87 12.03
CA ILE A 79 2.96 -5.98 11.33
C ILE A 79 4.22 -5.89 12.19
N ASN A 80 5.36 -6.38 11.69
CA ASN A 80 6.58 -6.54 12.49
C ASN A 80 7.50 -5.30 12.51
N GLU A 81 7.23 -4.33 11.64
CA GLU A 81 8.02 -3.10 11.53
C GLU A 81 7.13 -1.89 11.81
N THR A 82 7.76 -0.77 12.17
CA THR A 82 7.08 0.52 12.34
C THR A 82 7.06 1.28 11.03
N GLY A 83 5.94 1.90 10.69
CA GLY A 83 5.81 2.64 9.43
C GLY A 83 4.44 3.24 9.22
N LEU A 84 4.25 3.87 8.06
CA LEU A 84 2.95 4.34 7.61
C LEU A 84 2.27 3.23 6.82
N TYR A 85 1.14 2.74 7.31
CA TYR A 85 0.38 1.68 6.68
C TYR A 85 -0.92 2.24 6.10
N ARG A 86 -1.35 1.65 4.98
CA ARG A 86 -2.65 1.91 4.40
C ARG A 86 -3.49 0.65 4.50
N ILE A 87 -4.67 0.76 5.11
CA ILE A 87 -5.60 -0.36 5.30
C ILE A 87 -6.80 -0.13 4.40
N TYR A 88 -7.10 -1.12 3.57
CA TYR A 88 -8.36 -1.21 2.85
C TYR A 88 -9.09 -2.44 3.37
N TYR A 89 -10.36 -2.28 3.71
CA TYR A 89 -11.19 -3.40 4.13
C TYR A 89 -12.56 -3.31 3.44
N THR A 90 -13.20 -4.45 3.28
CA THR A 90 -14.55 -4.56 2.71
C THR A 90 -15.26 -5.65 3.46
N ALA A 91 -16.43 -5.34 4.01
CA ALA A 91 -17.33 -6.30 4.62
C ALA A 91 -18.63 -6.32 3.83
N LEU A 92 -19.05 -7.50 3.40
CA LEU A 92 -20.34 -7.71 2.74
C LEU A 92 -21.33 -8.17 3.81
N THR A 93 -22.39 -7.40 4.05
CA THR A 93 -23.36 -7.65 5.12
C THR A 93 -24.76 -7.87 4.58
N THR A 94 -25.53 -8.73 5.25
CA THR A 94 -26.96 -8.99 4.98
C THR A 94 -27.90 -8.02 5.71
N SER A 95 -27.38 -7.25 6.67
CA SER A 95 -28.13 -6.27 7.47
C SER A 95 -27.43 -4.90 7.50
N SER A 96 -28.22 -3.84 7.73
CA SER A 96 -27.78 -2.43 7.77
C SER A 96 -27.18 -1.99 9.11
N ASN A 97 -26.53 -2.91 9.85
CA ASN A 97 -25.90 -2.58 11.12
C ASN A 97 -24.63 -1.74 10.90
N GLU A 98 -24.18 -1.02 11.94
CA GLU A 98 -22.87 -0.35 11.93
C GLU A 98 -21.79 -1.37 11.58
N ILE A 99 -21.02 -1.07 10.53
CA ILE A 99 -20.05 -1.98 9.95
C ILE A 99 -18.69 -1.71 10.59
N THR A 100 -18.12 -2.82 11.07
CA THR A 100 -16.74 -3.12 11.47
C THR A 100 -15.80 -1.93 11.59
N GLU A 101 -15.35 -1.67 12.81
CA GLU A 101 -14.26 -0.76 13.11
C GLU A 101 -12.90 -1.49 13.01
N VAL A 102 -11.87 -0.78 12.56
CA VAL A 102 -10.50 -1.32 12.54
C VAL A 102 -9.81 -0.97 13.84
N PHE A 103 -9.19 -1.97 14.46
CA PHE A 103 -8.40 -1.79 15.69
C PHE A 103 -6.92 -2.05 15.39
N ILE A 104 -6.05 -1.18 15.90
CA ILE A 104 -4.60 -1.41 15.96
C ILE A 104 -4.22 -1.57 17.43
N ASN A 105 -3.74 -2.75 17.81
CA ASN A 105 -3.40 -3.08 19.21
C ASN A 105 -4.56 -2.77 20.17
N ASN A 106 -5.78 -3.19 19.82
CA ASN A 106 -7.03 -2.95 20.57
C ASN A 106 -7.44 -1.47 20.70
N VAL A 107 -6.79 -0.55 19.97
CA VAL A 107 -7.18 0.86 19.90
C VAL A 107 -7.93 1.11 18.59
N PRO A 108 -9.15 1.69 18.63
CA PRO A 108 -9.90 1.99 17.42
C PRO A 108 -9.17 3.02 16.55
N VAL A 109 -9.11 2.77 15.24
CA VAL A 109 -8.58 3.72 14.27
C VAL A 109 -9.66 4.77 14.00
N PRO A 110 -9.40 6.07 14.26
CA PRO A 110 -10.38 7.12 14.04
C PRO A 110 -10.93 7.12 12.60
N ALA A 111 -12.24 7.30 12.48
CA ALA A 111 -12.97 7.31 11.20
C ALA A 111 -12.87 5.99 10.39
N SER A 112 -12.49 4.88 11.02
CA SER A 112 -12.54 3.57 10.38
C SER A 112 -13.91 2.90 10.44
N VAL A 113 -14.87 3.44 11.19
CA VAL A 113 -16.25 2.93 11.22
C VAL A 113 -16.94 3.20 9.88
N ALA A 114 -17.51 2.16 9.26
CA ALA A 114 -18.35 2.31 8.08
C ALA A 114 -19.83 2.14 8.44
N ILE A 115 -20.70 3.00 7.93
CA ILE A 115 -22.16 2.81 8.03
C ILE A 115 -22.66 2.51 6.63
N LEU A 116 -23.06 1.26 6.38
CA LEU A 116 -23.69 0.87 5.12
C LEU A 116 -25.21 0.84 5.31
N LYS A 117 -25.89 1.80 4.72
CA LYS A 117 -27.35 1.79 4.59
C LYS A 117 -27.72 1.14 3.26
N ILE A 118 -28.29 -0.05 3.31
CA ILE A 118 -28.98 -0.65 2.17
C ILE A 118 -30.44 -0.20 2.27
N MET A 119 -30.93 0.54 1.26
CA MET A 119 -32.33 0.96 1.14
C MET A 119 -33.13 -0.03 0.30
#